data_AF-A0A448V570-F1
#
_entry.id   AF-A0A448V570-F1
#
_cell.length_a   1.000
_cell.length_b   1.000
_cell.length_c   1.000
_cell.angle_alpha   90.00
_cell.angle_beta   90.00
_cell.angle_gamma   90.00
#
_symmetry.space_group_name_H-M   'P 1'
#
loop_
_entity.id
_entity.type
_entity.pdbx_description
1 polymer ?
#
loop_
_entity_poly.entity_id
_entity_poly.type
_entity_poly.pdbx_seq_one_letter_code
_entity_poly.pdbx_strand_id
1 'polypeptide(L)'
;MKNHKTIRETYLNTALAQTLNSAGGVATPSALGSGSFGSFDFTGVTFINYRSIHNYNVSAKAGTKRAIGIKPDECQFFPVDAPSVFQKTFAPGESLDFANTVGKPLYTMLIVDHDRNAWVKPEVYSYPLYICTRPEMLFKAVIGAK
;
A
#
# COMPACT_ATOMS: atom_id res chain seq x y z
N MET A 1 -17.87 -8.29 0.42
CA MET A 1 -18.07 -8.05 1.88
C MET A 1 -19.37 -7.29 2.20
N LYS A 2 -19.58 -6.03 1.77
CA LYS A 2 -20.74 -5.18 2.16
C LYS A 2 -22.14 -5.81 1.97
N ASN A 3 -22.30 -6.72 1.02
CA ASN A 3 -23.59 -7.38 0.74
C ASN A 3 -23.81 -8.68 1.52
N HIS A 4 -22.89 -9.09 2.38
CA HIS A 4 -23.04 -10.31 3.18
C HIS A 4 -24.16 -10.12 4.23
N LYS A 5 -25.08 -11.09 4.32
CA LYS A 5 -26.28 -11.03 5.16
C LYS A 5 -25.96 -10.64 6.61
N THR A 6 -25.03 -11.37 7.23
CA THR A 6 -24.61 -11.13 8.62
C THR A 6 -24.09 -9.70 8.84
N ILE A 7 -23.32 -9.17 7.89
CA ILE A 7 -22.78 -7.80 8.01
C ILE A 7 -23.92 -6.79 7.90
N ARG A 8 -24.85 -6.97 6.96
CA ARG A 8 -25.99 -6.03 6.86
C ARG A 8 -26.88 -6.07 8.09
N GLU A 9 -27.10 -7.24 8.67
CA GLU A 9 -27.88 -7.42 9.90
C GLU A 9 -27.21 -6.77 11.11
N THR A 10 -25.88 -6.90 11.28
CA THR A 10 -25.17 -6.28 12.41
C THR A 10 -25.23 -4.75 12.40
N TYR A 11 -25.25 -4.12 11.22
CA TYR A 11 -25.34 -2.67 11.11
C TYR A 11 -26.77 -2.16 11.02
N LEU A 12 -27.75 -3.05 10.85
CA LEU A 12 -29.15 -2.68 10.78
C LEU A 12 -29.55 -1.95 12.07
N ASN A 13 -30.19 -0.80 11.94
CA ASN A 13 -30.59 0.09 13.04
C ASN A 13 -29.43 0.76 13.83
N THR A 14 -28.21 0.77 13.29
CA THR A 14 -27.09 1.54 13.85
C THR A 14 -26.80 2.81 13.05
N ALA A 15 -26.23 3.83 13.68
CA ALA A 15 -25.80 5.06 12.97
C ALA A 15 -24.77 4.79 11.86
N LEU A 16 -24.01 3.69 11.97
CA LEU A 16 -23.00 3.26 10.99
C LEU A 16 -23.61 2.61 9.73
N ALA A 17 -24.92 2.35 9.69
CA ALA A 17 -25.60 1.82 8.52
C ALA A 17 -25.44 2.73 7.29
N GLN A 18 -25.37 4.04 7.51
CA GLN A 18 -25.15 5.03 6.44
C GLN A 18 -23.80 4.81 5.75
N THR A 19 -22.73 4.55 6.51
CA THR A 19 -21.37 4.29 6.00
C THR A 19 -21.31 3.05 5.11
N LEU A 20 -22.07 1.99 5.44
CA LEU A 20 -22.18 0.81 4.58
C LEU A 20 -22.96 1.07 3.30
N ASN A 21 -24.03 1.87 3.38
CA ASN A 21 -24.93 2.16 2.26
C ASN A 21 -24.38 3.21 1.29
N SER A 22 -23.38 4.01 1.67
CA SER A 22 -22.75 4.99 0.78
C SER A 22 -22.03 4.30 -0.40
N ALA A 23 -22.48 4.62 -1.63
CA ALA A 23 -21.94 4.08 -2.88
C ALA A 23 -20.46 4.45 -3.13
N GLY A 24 -20.05 5.65 -2.72
CA GLY A 24 -18.65 6.11 -2.77
C GLY A 24 -17.81 5.70 -1.55
N GLY A 25 -18.43 5.06 -0.56
CA GLY A 25 -17.88 4.95 0.79
C GLY A 25 -17.88 6.30 1.52
N VAL A 26 -17.82 6.24 2.86
CA VAL A 26 -17.55 7.44 3.66
C VAL A 26 -16.04 7.48 3.89
N ALA A 27 -15.43 8.65 3.70
CA ALA A 27 -14.05 8.88 4.08
C ALA A 27 -13.97 8.96 5.62
N THR A 28 -14.02 7.80 6.26
CA THR A 28 -13.73 7.70 7.69
C THR A 28 -12.23 7.77 7.89
N PRO A 29 -11.73 8.57 8.85
CA PRO A 29 -10.33 8.52 9.26
C PRO A 29 -9.99 7.09 9.67
N SER A 30 -9.24 6.39 8.83
CA SER A 30 -8.70 5.07 9.15
C SER A 30 -7.26 5.24 9.61
N ALA A 31 -6.79 4.33 10.49
CA ALA A 31 -5.41 4.31 10.98
C ALA A 31 -4.35 4.31 9.86
N LEU A 32 -4.73 3.93 8.63
CA LEU A 32 -3.86 3.89 7.46
C LEU A 32 -4.04 5.08 6.50
N GLY A 33 -4.83 6.09 6.87
CA GLY A 33 -5.05 7.27 6.02
C GLY A 33 -5.70 6.93 4.67
N SER A 34 -6.69 6.03 4.67
CA SER A 34 -7.32 5.40 3.48
C SER A 34 -7.90 6.36 2.41
N GLY A 35 -7.94 7.67 2.64
CA GLY A 35 -8.55 8.64 1.72
C GLY A 35 -10.03 8.35 1.42
N SER A 36 -10.51 8.83 0.26
CA SER A 36 -11.92 8.77 -0.17
C SER A 36 -12.34 7.41 -0.76
N PHE A 37 -11.56 6.35 -0.56
CA PHE A 37 -11.81 5.07 -1.25
C PHE A 37 -12.81 4.15 -0.53
N GLY A 38 -13.35 4.61 0.59
CA GLY A 38 -14.36 3.93 1.38
C GLY A 38 -13.76 2.88 2.30
N SER A 39 -14.03 3.05 3.60
CA SER A 39 -13.67 2.06 4.62
C SER A 39 -14.85 1.82 5.57
N PHE A 40 -14.85 0.70 6.27
CA PHE A 40 -15.81 0.42 7.33
C PHE A 40 -15.20 -0.51 8.38
N ASP A 41 -15.61 -0.35 9.64
CA ASP A 41 -15.08 -1.10 10.78
C ASP A 41 -16.03 -2.19 11.20
N PHE A 42 -15.62 -3.46 11.15
CA PHE A 42 -16.41 -4.60 11.57
C PHE A 42 -15.61 -5.45 12.56
N THR A 43 -16.19 -5.72 13.73
CA THR A 43 -15.63 -6.63 14.76
C THR A 43 -14.15 -6.35 15.09
N GLY A 44 -13.77 -5.08 15.24
CA GLY A 44 -12.39 -4.68 15.56
C GLY A 44 -11.42 -4.68 14.38
N VAL A 45 -11.89 -4.94 13.16
CA VAL A 45 -11.09 -4.89 11.93
C VAL A 45 -11.61 -3.78 11.01
N THR A 46 -10.70 -2.89 10.60
CA THR A 46 -10.99 -1.86 9.61
C THR A 46 -10.80 -2.42 8.20
N PHE A 47 -11.90 -2.54 7.45
CA PHE A 47 -11.86 -2.94 6.05
C PHE A 47 -11.70 -1.71 5.16
N ILE A 48 -10.61 -1.70 4.39
CA ILE A 48 -10.29 -0.63 3.44
C ILE A 48 -10.43 -1.17 2.03
N ASN A 49 -11.16 -0.45 1.19
CA ASN A 49 -11.19 -0.75 -0.23
C ASN A 49 -9.88 -0.27 -0.89
N TYR A 50 -8.98 -1.21 -1.12
CA TYR A 50 -7.72 -0.94 -1.82
C TYR A 50 -7.96 -0.76 -3.32
N ARG A 51 -7.88 0.49 -3.80
CA ARG A 51 -7.83 0.77 -5.23
C ARG A 51 -6.38 0.73 -5.67
N SER A 52 -6.04 -0.32 -6.40
CA SER A 52 -4.72 -0.56 -6.97
C SER A 52 -4.04 0.67 -7.57
N ILE A 53 -2.72 0.66 -7.57
CA ILE A 53 -1.91 1.60 -8.34
C ILE A 53 -1.85 1.19 -9.83
N HIS A 54 -1.80 2.17 -10.74
CA HIS A 54 -1.44 1.99 -12.17
C HIS A 54 -2.33 1.09 -13.06
N ASN A 55 -3.66 1.27 -13.06
CA ASN A 55 -4.59 0.55 -13.97
C ASN A 55 -4.43 -0.98 -13.89
N TYR A 56 -4.56 -1.49 -12.67
CA TYR A 56 -4.52 -2.91 -12.38
C TYR A 56 -5.39 -3.72 -13.32
N ASN A 57 -4.86 -4.85 -13.74
CA ASN A 57 -5.55 -5.80 -14.58
C ASN A 57 -5.33 -7.19 -13.98
N VAL A 58 -6.42 -7.87 -13.63
CA VAL A 58 -6.39 -9.23 -13.06
C VAL A 58 -5.73 -10.25 -14.00
N SER A 59 -5.75 -9.99 -15.30
CA SER A 59 -5.11 -10.82 -16.34
C SER A 59 -3.67 -10.38 -16.66
N ALA A 60 -3.11 -9.39 -15.96
CA ALA A 60 -1.74 -8.96 -16.18
C ALA A 60 -0.75 -10.04 -15.74
N LYS A 61 0.32 -10.22 -16.50
CA LYS A 61 1.41 -11.14 -16.15
C LYS A 61 2.02 -10.75 -14.79
N ALA A 62 2.23 -11.74 -13.92
CA ALA A 62 2.90 -11.56 -12.64
C ALA A 62 4.27 -10.87 -12.83
N GLY A 63 4.61 -9.96 -11.92
CA GLY A 63 5.84 -9.16 -11.99
C GLY A 63 5.74 -7.89 -12.87
N THR A 64 4.57 -7.59 -13.46
CA THR A 64 4.34 -6.33 -14.18
C THR A 64 3.67 -5.29 -13.28
N LYS A 65 3.86 -3.99 -13.59
CA LYS A 65 3.24 -2.88 -12.84
C LYS A 65 1.71 -3.00 -12.74
N ARG A 66 1.06 -3.57 -13.76
CA ARG A 66 -0.40 -3.78 -13.83
C ARG A 66 -0.89 -4.99 -13.03
N ALA A 67 0.01 -5.87 -12.59
CA ALA A 67 -0.30 -6.99 -11.72
C ALA A 67 -0.16 -6.63 -10.22
N ILE A 68 0.33 -5.42 -9.89
CA ILE A 68 0.49 -4.97 -8.50
C ILE A 68 -0.88 -4.49 -7.99
N GLY A 69 -1.57 -5.37 -7.28
CA GLY A 69 -2.83 -5.04 -6.63
C GLY A 69 -3.39 -6.19 -5.81
N ILE A 70 -4.53 -5.95 -5.17
CA ILE A 70 -5.33 -6.99 -4.52
C ILE A 70 -6.47 -7.36 -5.49
N LYS A 71 -6.65 -8.65 -5.75
CA LYS A 71 -7.72 -9.10 -6.65
C LYS A 71 -9.10 -8.82 -6.05
N PRO A 72 -10.17 -8.66 -6.87
CA PRO A 72 -11.52 -8.38 -6.36
C PRO A 72 -12.10 -9.46 -5.43
N ASP A 73 -11.62 -10.69 -5.55
CA ASP A 73 -11.98 -11.87 -4.79
C ASP A 73 -11.01 -12.18 -3.63
N GLU A 74 -10.00 -11.33 -3.43
CA GLU A 74 -8.97 -11.50 -2.42
C GLU A 74 -9.03 -10.38 -1.37
N CYS A 75 -8.58 -10.68 -0.16
CA CYS A 75 -8.39 -9.72 0.92
C CYS A 75 -7.06 -10.02 1.62
N GLN A 76 -6.35 -8.96 2.03
CA GLN A 76 -5.08 -9.04 2.74
C GLN A 76 -5.27 -8.44 4.12
N PHE A 77 -4.92 -9.20 5.16
CA PHE A 77 -4.96 -8.78 6.54
C PHE A 77 -3.55 -8.58 7.06
N PHE A 78 -3.37 -7.47 7.74
CA PHE A 78 -2.17 -7.17 8.49
C PHE A 78 -2.58 -6.35 9.71
N PRO A 79 -1.90 -6.50 10.84
CA PRO A 79 -2.16 -5.67 11.99
C PRO A 79 -1.56 -4.28 11.78
N VAL A 80 -2.30 -3.29 12.24
CA VAL A 80 -1.88 -1.89 12.28
C VAL A 80 -1.17 -1.64 13.62
N ASP A 81 -0.24 -0.69 13.64
CA ASP A 81 0.52 -0.31 14.84
C ASP A 81 1.36 -1.44 15.48
N ALA A 82 1.77 -2.43 14.68
CA ALA A 82 2.70 -3.45 15.14
C ALA A 82 4.15 -2.92 15.13
N PRO A 83 4.78 -2.68 16.30
CA PRO A 83 6.11 -2.07 16.36
C PRO A 83 7.17 -3.00 15.77
N SER A 84 8.07 -2.41 14.98
CA SER A 84 9.24 -3.10 14.39
C SER A 84 8.94 -4.26 13.45
N VAL A 85 7.68 -4.43 13.02
CA VAL A 85 7.31 -5.50 12.08
C VAL A 85 7.64 -5.12 10.65
N PHE A 86 7.14 -3.97 10.21
CA PHE A 86 7.38 -3.48 8.87
C PHE A 86 8.55 -2.51 8.92
N GLN A 87 9.70 -2.96 8.43
CA GLN A 87 10.93 -2.20 8.42
C GLN A 87 11.26 -1.77 6.99
N LYS A 88 11.76 -0.54 6.86
CA LYS A 88 12.34 -0.03 5.62
C LYS A 88 13.81 0.23 5.88
N THR A 89 14.67 -0.53 5.23
CA THR A 89 16.12 -0.31 5.26
C THR A 89 16.60 0.18 3.89
N PHE A 90 17.79 0.77 3.84
CA PHE A 90 18.37 1.32 2.62
C PHE A 90 19.76 0.73 2.38
N ALA A 91 20.04 0.43 1.12
CA ALA A 91 21.38 0.07 0.68
C ALA A 91 22.22 1.33 0.36
N PRO A 92 23.57 1.21 0.40
CA PRO A 92 24.45 2.22 -0.18
C PRO A 92 24.11 2.49 -1.66
N GLY A 93 24.44 3.70 -2.12
CA GLY A 93 24.31 4.06 -3.54
C GLY A 93 25.25 3.23 -4.42
N GLU A 94 24.90 3.06 -5.70
CA GLU A 94 25.68 2.22 -6.63
C GLU A 94 26.99 2.88 -7.11
N SER A 95 27.10 4.21 -6.99
CA SER A 95 28.33 4.95 -7.33
C SER A 95 29.45 4.60 -6.35
N LEU A 96 30.69 4.62 -6.85
CA LEU A 96 31.91 4.46 -6.06
C LEU A 96 31.99 5.48 -4.91
N ASP A 97 31.42 6.67 -5.07
CA ASP A 97 31.39 7.70 -4.02
C ASP A 97 30.59 7.28 -2.79
N PHE A 98 29.66 6.34 -2.96
CA PHE A 98 28.80 5.81 -1.91
C PHE A 98 29.11 4.36 -1.56
N ALA A 99 30.14 3.76 -2.19
CA ALA A 99 30.61 2.44 -1.83
C ALA A 99 31.08 2.41 -0.38
N ASN A 100 30.72 1.35 0.36
CA ASN A 100 31.01 1.19 1.80
C ASN A 100 30.43 2.29 2.72
N THR A 101 29.43 3.05 2.25
CA THR A 101 28.72 4.02 3.10
C THR A 101 27.41 3.46 3.66
N VAL A 102 26.87 4.08 4.70
CA VAL A 102 25.55 3.73 5.23
C VAL A 102 24.47 4.15 4.25
N GLY A 103 23.46 3.28 4.07
CA GLY A 103 22.33 3.53 3.19
C GLY A 103 21.56 4.80 3.55
N LYS A 104 21.32 5.65 2.56
CA LYS A 104 20.52 6.87 2.68
C LYS A 104 19.15 6.71 2.00
N PRO A 105 18.11 7.42 2.48
CA PRO A 105 16.80 7.39 1.86
C PRO A 105 16.78 7.86 0.40
N LEU A 106 17.58 8.87 0.09
CA LEU A 106 17.76 9.43 -1.25
C LEU A 106 19.22 9.80 -1.47
N TYR A 107 19.69 9.59 -2.69
CA TYR A 107 20.97 10.07 -3.20
C TYR A 107 20.68 11.04 -4.33
N THR A 108 21.07 12.29 -4.15
CA THR A 108 20.90 13.35 -5.16
C THR A 108 22.25 13.67 -5.75
N MET A 109 22.35 13.59 -7.07
CA MET A 109 23.53 13.97 -7.84
C MET A 109 23.13 15.03 -8.86
N LEU A 110 24.03 15.97 -9.12
CA LEU A 110 23.87 16.98 -10.15
C LEU A 110 24.95 16.77 -11.20
N ILE A 111 24.55 16.35 -12.40
CA ILE A 111 25.45 16.32 -13.54
C ILE A 111 25.41 17.70 -14.17
N VAL A 112 26.52 18.43 -14.10
CA VAL A 112 26.68 19.75 -14.70
C VAL A 112 27.07 19.62 -16.18
N ASP A 113 26.66 20.58 -16.99
CA ASP A 113 27.07 20.68 -18.38
C ASP A 113 28.58 20.95 -18.50
N HIS A 114 29.31 20.00 -19.08
CA HIS A 114 30.76 20.08 -19.23
C HIS A 114 31.22 20.99 -20.38
N ASP A 115 30.34 21.31 -21.34
CA ASP A 115 30.74 22.05 -22.54
C ASP A 115 30.42 23.54 -22.46
N ARG A 116 29.20 23.89 -22.00
CA ARG A 116 28.72 25.29 -22.06
C ARG A 116 28.27 25.83 -20.71
N ASN A 117 28.35 25.02 -19.65
CA ASN A 117 27.84 25.36 -18.32
C ASN A 117 26.39 25.91 -18.36
N ALA A 118 25.56 25.38 -19.27
CA ALA A 118 24.25 25.94 -19.59
C ALA A 118 23.08 25.13 -19.00
N TRP A 119 23.32 23.92 -18.49
CA TRP A 119 22.30 23.07 -17.92
C TRP A 119 22.84 22.22 -16.76
N VAL A 120 21.92 21.71 -15.95
CA VAL A 120 22.18 20.69 -14.93
C VAL A 120 21.11 19.61 -15.03
N LYS A 121 21.54 18.35 -14.92
CA LYS A 121 20.64 17.19 -14.85
C LYS A 121 20.64 16.67 -13.42
N PRO A 122 19.58 16.94 -12.64
CA PRO A 122 19.43 16.34 -11.33
C PRO A 122 19.05 14.87 -11.49
N GLU A 123 19.83 14.00 -10.86
CA GLU A 123 19.55 12.58 -10.77
C GLU A 123 19.30 12.21 -9.31
N VAL A 124 18.24 11.44 -9.09
CA VAL A 124 17.75 11.11 -7.76
C VAL A 124 17.53 9.61 -7.69
N TYR A 125 18.30 8.96 -6.83
CA TYR A 125 18.30 7.52 -6.65
C TYR A 125 17.86 7.13 -5.24
N SER A 126 17.26 5.95 -5.12
CA SER A 126 16.90 5.35 -3.83
C SER A 126 16.97 3.84 -3.93
N TYR A 127 17.52 3.20 -2.90
CA TYR A 127 17.69 1.75 -2.82
C TYR A 127 16.98 1.18 -1.59
N PRO A 128 15.64 1.27 -1.51
CA PRO A 128 14.89 0.78 -0.36
C PRO A 128 14.71 -0.74 -0.42
N LEU A 129 14.82 -1.39 0.73
CA LEU A 129 14.38 -2.75 0.97
C LEU A 129 13.30 -2.75 2.05
N TYR A 130 12.12 -3.27 1.71
CA TYR A 130 11.00 -3.41 2.61
C TYR A 130 10.99 -4.83 3.19
N ILE A 131 11.04 -4.94 4.51
CA ILE A 131 11.16 -6.20 5.24
C ILE A 131 9.99 -6.34 6.20
N CYS A 132 9.34 -7.51 6.19
CA CYS A 132 8.43 -7.93 7.25
C CYS A 132 9.19 -8.88 8.18
N THR A 133 9.48 -8.45 9.41
CA THR A 133 10.27 -9.26 10.37
C THR A 133 9.50 -10.43 10.95
N ARG A 134 8.16 -10.42 10.82
CA ARG A 134 7.26 -11.48 11.29
C ARG A 134 6.27 -11.83 10.16
N PRO A 135 6.66 -12.63 9.15
CA PRO A 135 5.80 -12.87 7.99
C PRO A 135 4.49 -13.62 8.33
N GLU A 136 4.46 -14.41 9.42
CA GLU A 136 3.32 -15.25 9.81
C GLU A 136 2.05 -14.48 10.19
N MET A 137 2.16 -13.18 10.47
CA MET A 137 1.02 -12.33 10.79
C MET A 137 0.27 -11.80 9.56
N LEU A 138 0.80 -12.05 8.36
CA LEU A 138 0.15 -11.69 7.11
C LEU A 138 -0.81 -12.79 6.70
N PHE A 139 -2.11 -12.50 6.75
CA PHE A 139 -3.13 -13.44 6.32
C PHE A 139 -3.75 -13.02 5.01
N LYS A 140 -3.97 -13.99 4.13
CA LYS A 140 -4.71 -13.82 2.88
C LYS A 140 -6.03 -14.55 2.99
N ALA A 141 -7.12 -13.86 2.69
CA ALA A 141 -8.40 -14.51 2.39
C ALA A 141 -8.70 -14.46 0.90
N VAL A 142 -9.34 -15.53 0.42
CA VAL A 142 -9.91 -15.62 -0.91
C VAL A 142 -11.38 -15.96 -0.73
N ILE A 143 -12.25 -15.45 -1.59
CA ILE A 143 -13.65 -15.86 -1.57
C ILE A 143 -13.73 -17.37 -1.76
N GLY A 144 -14.40 -18.08 -0.84
CA GLY A 144 -14.66 -19.50 -1.01
C GLY A 144 -15.48 -19.71 -2.29
N ALA A 145 -15.09 -20.69 -3.11
CA ALA A 145 -15.95 -21.15 -4.19
C ALA A 145 -17.31 -21.51 -3.59
N LYS A 146 -18.38 -20.98 -4.17
CA LYS A 146 -19.75 -21.31 -3.78
C LYS A 146 -20.07 -22.76 -4.13
#